data_AF-A0A7S3MDP8-F1
#
_entry.id   AF-A0A7S3MDP8-F1
#
_cell.length_a   1.000
_cell.length_b   1.000
_cell.length_c   1.000
_cell.angle_alpha   90.00
_cell.angle_beta   90.00
_cell.angle_gamma   90.00
#
_symmetry.space_group_name_H-M   'P 1'
#
loop_
_entity.id
_entity.type
_entity.pdbx_description
1 polymer ?
#
loop_
_entity_poly.entity_id
_entity_poly.type
_entity_poly.pdbx_seq_one_letter_code
_entity_poly.pdbx_strand_id
1 'polypeptide(L)'
;AITTGFDIKSSSTLRKLEVDELVEVLEGPQSDTTLGVMRIRARALSDGKAGWVTATGNHGTPFLQEMPRPCLYAAAPVSLQDGFVGEDSSEVRAVKANEVLELLEGPRKEVVGTAMRAK
;
A
#
# COMPACT_ATOMS: atom_id res chain seq x y z
N ALA A 1 -1.67 -13.00 0.19
CA ALA A 1 -0.87 -12.91 1.44
C ALA A 1 0.56 -12.52 1.08
N ILE A 2 1.23 -11.80 1.98
CA ILE A 2 2.64 -11.41 1.85
C ILE A 2 3.49 -12.39 2.66
N THR A 3 4.53 -12.97 2.06
CA THR A 3 5.47 -13.87 2.73
C THR A 3 6.88 -13.26 2.79
N THR A 4 7.68 -13.72 3.75
CA THR A 4 9.06 -13.23 3.94
C THR A 4 10.01 -13.61 2.80
N GLY A 5 9.73 -14.69 2.07
CA GLY A 5 10.59 -15.24 1.02
C GLY A 5 9.83 -15.70 -0.22
N PHE A 6 10.60 -15.93 -1.29
CA PHE A 6 10.09 -16.39 -2.58
C PHE A 6 9.46 -17.78 -2.46
N ASP A 7 10.19 -18.74 -1.89
CA ASP A 7 9.70 -20.10 -1.67
C ASP A 7 8.62 -20.11 -0.58
N ILE A 8 7.42 -20.56 -0.93
CA ILE A 8 6.26 -20.61 -0.03
C ILE A 8 6.46 -21.65 1.10
N LYS A 9 7.19 -22.75 0.84
CA LYS A 9 7.37 -23.83 1.81
C LYS A 9 8.33 -23.47 2.94
N SER A 10 9.34 -22.64 2.63
CA SER A 10 10.38 -22.25 3.58
C SER A 10 10.21 -20.82 4.14
N SER A 11 9.16 -20.10 3.72
CA SER A 11 8.86 -18.75 4.20
C SER A 11 7.68 -18.70 5.17
N SER A 12 7.63 -17.61 5.94
CA SER A 12 6.52 -17.31 6.86
C SER A 12 5.60 -16.24 6.27
N THR A 13 4.32 -16.28 6.64
CA THR A 13 3.35 -15.25 6.27
C THR A 13 3.56 -14.01 7.15
N LEU A 14 3.86 -12.86 6.54
CA LEU A 14 3.93 -11.56 7.23
C LEU A 14 2.54 -11.03 7.55
N ARG A 15 1.62 -11.08 6.57
CA ARG A 15 0.19 -10.84 6.74
C ARG A 15 -0.62 -11.28 5.52
N LYS A 16 -1.95 -11.30 5.69
CA LYS A 16 -2.88 -11.45 4.57
C LYS A 16 -3.11 -10.09 3.90
N LEU A 17 -3.35 -10.13 2.59
CA LEU A 17 -3.85 -8.98 1.84
C LEU A 17 -5.38 -9.12 1.78
N GLU A 18 -6.07 -8.01 1.83
CA GLU A 18 -7.52 -7.94 1.67
C GLU A 18 -7.90 -7.76 0.19
N VAL A 19 -9.17 -8.05 -0.14
CA VAL A 19 -9.71 -7.71 -1.47
C VAL A 19 -9.70 -6.18 -1.64
N ASP A 20 -9.44 -5.72 -2.86
CA ASP A 20 -9.30 -4.31 -3.23
C ASP A 20 -8.11 -3.57 -2.56
N GLU A 21 -7.21 -4.31 -1.91
CA GLU A 21 -5.98 -3.75 -1.35
C GLU A 21 -4.92 -3.49 -2.43
N LEU A 22 -4.30 -2.31 -2.36
CA LEU A 22 -3.28 -1.88 -3.32
C LEU A 22 -1.88 -2.30 -2.89
N VAL A 23 -1.12 -2.82 -3.84
CA VAL A 23 0.30 -3.14 -3.69
C VAL A 23 1.12 -2.53 -4.82
N GLU A 24 2.28 -2.00 -4.47
CA GLU A 24 3.31 -1.56 -5.42
C GLU A 24 4.25 -2.73 -5.72
N VAL A 25 4.45 -3.02 -7.01
CA VAL A 25 5.41 -4.04 -7.46
C VAL A 25 6.82 -3.50 -7.30
N LEU A 26 7.67 -4.24 -6.58
CA LEU A 26 9.09 -3.93 -6.39
C LEU A 26 9.99 -4.80 -7.28
N GLU A 27 9.58 -6.05 -7.52
CA GLU A 27 10.34 -7.03 -8.29
C GLU A 27 9.42 -8.07 -8.93
N GLY A 28 9.83 -8.62 -10.08
CA GLY A 28 9.12 -9.66 -10.81
C GLY A 28 8.32 -9.12 -12.00
N PRO A 29 7.41 -9.94 -12.58
CA PRO A 29 6.99 -11.26 -12.10
C PRO A 29 8.05 -12.36 -12.24
N GLN A 30 8.03 -13.31 -11.31
CA GLN A 30 8.88 -14.51 -11.31
C GLN A 30 8.04 -15.77 -11.12
N SER A 31 8.29 -16.79 -11.94
CA SER A 31 7.60 -18.08 -11.87
C SER A 31 8.23 -18.99 -10.82
N ASP A 32 7.40 -19.60 -9.97
CA ASP A 32 7.77 -20.77 -9.17
C ASP A 32 7.25 -22.00 -9.91
N THR A 33 8.13 -22.64 -10.68
CA THR A 33 7.81 -23.82 -11.51
C THR A 33 7.48 -25.05 -10.66
N THR A 34 7.93 -25.10 -9.40
CA THR A 34 7.66 -26.23 -8.50
C THR A 34 6.21 -26.19 -8.03
N LEU A 35 5.67 -25.01 -7.79
CA LEU A 35 4.29 -24.80 -7.33
C LEU A 35 3.34 -24.39 -8.47
N GLY A 36 3.87 -24.08 -9.65
CA GLY A 36 3.09 -23.62 -10.81
C GLY A 36 2.51 -22.22 -10.65
N VAL A 37 3.06 -21.38 -9.77
CA VAL A 37 2.51 -20.05 -9.44
C VAL A 37 3.39 -18.93 -9.99
N MET A 38 2.79 -17.76 -10.23
CA MET A 38 3.53 -16.52 -10.47
C MET A 38 3.57 -15.66 -9.21
N ARG A 39 4.76 -15.17 -8.89
CA ARG A 39 5.00 -14.36 -7.68
C ARG A 39 5.69 -13.06 -8.03
N ILE A 40 5.42 -12.05 -7.23
CA ILE A 40 6.04 -10.72 -7.28
C ILE A 40 6.55 -10.38 -5.88
N ARG A 41 7.59 -9.56 -5.80
CA ARG A 41 7.89 -8.84 -4.55
C ARG A 41 7.13 -7.53 -4.59
N ALA A 42 6.33 -7.26 -3.57
CA ALA A 42 5.46 -6.10 -3.53
C ALA A 42 5.42 -5.46 -2.14
N ARG A 43 5.12 -4.16 -2.10
CA ARG A 43 4.86 -3.38 -0.87
C ARG A 43 3.39 -3.02 -0.82
N ALA A 44 2.71 -3.33 0.28
CA ALA A 44 1.34 -2.87 0.46
C ALA A 44 1.29 -1.37 0.78
N LEU A 45 0.37 -0.65 0.15
CA LEU A 45 0.24 0.80 0.35
C LEU A 45 -0.43 1.15 1.68
N SER A 46 -1.19 0.24 2.27
CA SER A 46 -1.94 0.47 3.51
C SER A 46 -1.06 0.52 4.77
N ASP A 47 -0.01 -0.30 4.82
CA ASP A 47 0.85 -0.46 6.00
C ASP A 47 2.35 -0.52 5.69
N GLY A 48 2.73 -0.33 4.43
CA GLY A 48 4.13 -0.31 3.99
C GLY A 48 4.85 -1.66 4.05
N LYS A 49 4.19 -2.75 4.43
CA LYS A 49 4.85 -4.06 4.53
C LYS A 49 5.21 -4.60 3.16
N ALA A 50 6.47 -5.02 3.02
CA ALA A 50 7.01 -5.56 1.78
C ALA A 50 7.40 -7.03 1.92
N GLY A 51 7.15 -7.80 0.86
CA GLY A 51 7.51 -9.22 0.77
C GLY A 51 6.99 -9.85 -0.51
N TRP A 52 6.96 -11.18 -0.57
CA TRP A 52 6.53 -11.91 -1.75
C TRP A 52 5.03 -12.19 -1.74
N VAL A 53 4.38 -12.00 -2.88
CA VAL A 53 2.94 -12.19 -3.07
C VAL A 53 2.72 -13.06 -4.30
N THR A 54 1.79 -14.00 -4.21
CA THR A 54 1.33 -14.75 -5.38
C THR A 54 0.37 -13.88 -6.20
N ALA A 55 0.78 -13.53 -7.42
CA ALA A 55 -0.05 -12.76 -8.36
C ALA A 55 -1.02 -13.69 -9.12
N THR A 56 -0.58 -14.90 -9.45
CA THR A 56 -1.38 -15.90 -10.16
C THR A 56 -1.22 -17.27 -9.50
N GLY A 57 -2.34 -17.93 -9.20
CA GLY A 57 -2.39 -19.26 -8.62
C GLY A 57 -1.98 -20.37 -9.60
N ASN A 58 -1.86 -21.59 -9.07
CA ASN A 58 -1.36 -22.76 -9.79
C ASN A 58 -2.24 -23.23 -10.97
N HIS A 59 -3.50 -22.79 -11.01
CA HIS A 59 -4.44 -23.03 -12.11
C HIS A 59 -4.68 -21.78 -12.97
N GLY A 60 -3.79 -20.79 -12.92
CA GLY A 60 -3.92 -19.56 -13.70
C GLY A 60 -4.90 -18.53 -13.12
N THR A 61 -5.54 -18.81 -11.99
CA THR A 61 -6.45 -17.86 -11.33
C THR A 61 -5.69 -16.60 -10.91
N PRO A 62 -6.06 -15.41 -11.41
CA PRO A 62 -5.44 -14.17 -10.96
C PRO A 62 -5.89 -13.84 -9.53
N PHE A 63 -4.92 -13.56 -8.65
CA PHE A 63 -5.18 -13.03 -7.30
C PHE A 63 -4.89 -11.54 -7.22
N LEU A 64 -4.07 -11.03 -8.13
CA LEU A 64 -3.83 -9.61 -8.33
C LEU A 64 -4.19 -9.24 -9.77
N GLN A 65 -4.63 -8.01 -9.96
CA GLN A 65 -4.91 -7.43 -11.26
C GLN A 65 -4.06 -6.16 -11.42
N GLU A 66 -3.44 -5.99 -12.58
CA GLU A 66 -2.74 -4.75 -12.90
C GLU A 66 -3.72 -3.58 -13.01
N MET A 67 -3.32 -2.46 -12.44
CA MET A 67 -4.08 -1.21 -12.46
C MET A 67 -3.13 -0.05 -12.79
N PRO A 68 -3.60 1.01 -13.46
CA PRO A 68 -2.86 2.27 -13.53
C PRO A 68 -2.45 2.76 -12.13
N ARG A 69 -1.40 3.59 -12.06
CA ARG A 69 -0.98 4.22 -10.81
C ARG A 69 -2.18 4.89 -10.11
N PRO A 70 -2.41 4.60 -8.83
CA PRO A 70 -3.55 5.16 -8.11
C PRO A 70 -3.33 6.66 -7.91
N CYS A 71 -4.09 7.47 -8.62
CA CYS A 71 -4.08 8.92 -8.49
C CYS A 71 -5.42 9.41 -7.93
N LEU A 72 -5.36 10.34 -6.99
CA LEU A 72 -6.50 11.05 -6.42
C LEU A 72 -6.44 12.53 -6.80
N TYR A 73 -7.56 13.23 -6.73
CA TYR A 73 -7.57 14.68 -6.86
C TYR A 73 -8.10 15.33 -5.58
N ALA A 74 -7.60 16.51 -5.26
CA ALA A 74 -8.13 17.30 -4.15
C ALA A 74 -9.51 17.86 -4.52
N ALA A 75 -10.57 17.43 -3.83
CA ALA A 75 -11.93 17.90 -4.09
C ALA A 75 -12.13 19.40 -3.75
N ALA A 76 -11.29 19.92 -2.86
CA ALA A 76 -11.24 21.31 -2.45
C ALA A 76 -9.79 21.69 -2.10
N PRO A 77 -9.46 22.98 -1.97
CA PRO A 77 -8.13 23.38 -1.50
C PRO A 77 -7.83 22.76 -0.14
N VAL A 78 -6.68 22.09 -0.01
CA VAL A 78 -6.26 21.39 1.22
C VAL A 78 -4.78 21.62 1.49
N SER A 79 -4.40 21.75 2.76
CA SER A 79 -2.99 21.88 3.14
C SER A 79 -2.28 20.53 3.05
N LEU A 80 -1.14 20.49 2.35
CA LEU A 80 -0.24 19.34 2.32
C LEU A 80 0.83 19.52 3.40
N GLN A 81 0.95 18.53 4.27
CA GLN A 81 1.91 18.50 5.36
C GLN A 81 3.06 17.53 5.04
N ASP A 82 4.23 17.76 5.63
CA ASP A 82 5.40 16.87 5.53
C ASP A 82 5.33 15.65 6.46
N GLY A 83 4.36 15.63 7.36
CA GLY A 83 4.07 14.54 8.30
C GLY A 83 2.56 14.30 8.45
N PHE A 84 2.20 13.26 9.20
CA PHE A 84 0.81 12.96 9.49
C PHE A 84 0.36 13.67 10.78
N VAL A 85 -0.93 14.01 10.90
CA VAL A 85 -1.46 14.75 12.06
C VAL A 85 -1.15 14.00 13.37
N GLY A 86 -0.58 14.73 14.34
CA GLY A 86 -0.11 14.17 15.62
C GLY A 86 1.42 14.05 15.73
N GLU A 87 2.14 14.25 14.63
CA GLU A 87 3.59 14.45 14.58
C GLU A 87 3.90 15.96 14.51
N ASP A 88 5.14 16.36 14.84
CA ASP A 88 5.66 17.71 14.58
C ASP A 88 5.76 17.91 13.05
N SER A 89 4.62 18.23 12.44
CA SER A 89 4.46 18.40 10.99
C SER A 89 4.31 19.87 10.64
N SER A 90 4.89 20.24 9.49
CA SER A 90 4.83 21.58 8.93
C SER A 90 4.06 21.59 7.61
N GLU A 91 3.41 22.71 7.32
CA GLU A 91 2.77 22.91 6.02
C GLU A 91 3.85 23.05 4.94
N VAL A 92 3.77 22.17 3.93
CA VAL A 92 4.61 22.27 2.72
C VAL A 92 4.00 23.29 1.78
N ARG A 93 2.70 23.13 1.46
CA ARG A 93 1.91 24.04 0.62
C ARG A 93 0.43 23.67 0.60
N ALA A 94 -0.40 24.57 0.08
CA ALA A 94 -1.75 24.24 -0.35
C ALA A 94 -1.77 23.46 -1.68
N VAL A 95 -2.59 22.42 -1.74
CA VAL A 95 -3.00 21.68 -2.94
C VAL A 95 -4.27 22.33 -3.46
N LYS A 96 -4.34 22.62 -4.76
CA LYS A 96 -5.50 23.28 -5.37
C LYS A 96 -6.64 22.28 -5.60
N ALA A 97 -7.87 22.79 -5.67
CA ALA A 97 -8.99 21.98 -6.15
C ALA A 97 -8.67 21.40 -7.54
N ASN A 98 -8.99 20.12 -7.73
CA ASN A 98 -8.72 19.31 -8.91
C ASN A 98 -7.23 19.04 -9.21
N GLU A 99 -6.32 19.40 -8.32
CA GLU A 99 -4.92 18.99 -8.45
C GLU A 99 -4.78 17.50 -8.18
N VAL A 100 -4.07 16.80 -9.07
CA VAL A 100 -3.93 15.33 -9.05
C VAL A 100 -2.64 14.95 -8.32
N LEU A 101 -2.75 14.04 -7.36
CA LEU A 101 -1.66 13.49 -6.57
C LEU A 101 -1.65 11.96 -6.66
N GLU A 102 -0.46 11.38 -6.69
CA GLU A 102 -0.28 9.94 -6.61
C GLU A 102 -0.45 9.46 -5.16
N LEU A 103 -1.18 8.37 -4.98
CA LEU A 103 -1.31 7.70 -3.69
C LEU A 103 -0.08 6.82 -3.44
N LEU A 104 0.85 7.32 -2.64
CA LEU A 104 2.07 6.58 -2.26
C LEU A 104 1.89 5.69 -1.02
N GLU A 105 0.94 6.06 -0.15
CA GLU A 105 0.61 5.35 1.08
C GLU A 105 -0.78 5.73 1.58
N GLY A 106 -1.43 4.82 2.31
CA GLY A 106 -2.71 5.03 2.99
C GLY A 106 -3.83 4.14 2.45
N PRO A 107 -5.05 4.28 2.98
CA PRO A 107 -5.49 5.30 3.95
C PRO A 107 -4.92 5.08 5.36
N ARG A 108 -4.50 6.16 6.03
CA ARG A 108 -4.08 6.16 7.44
C ARG A 108 -5.21 6.71 8.32
N LYS A 109 -5.46 6.08 9.47
CA LYS A 109 -6.47 6.54 10.43
C LYS A 109 -5.91 7.68 11.27
N GLU A 110 -6.55 8.84 11.22
CA GLU A 110 -6.20 9.98 12.06
C GLU A 110 -6.60 9.73 13.52
N VAL A 111 -5.66 9.95 14.44
CA VAL A 111 -5.91 9.88 15.89
C VAL A 111 -5.67 11.26 16.47
N VAL A 112 -6.72 12.06 16.59
CA VAL A 112 -6.65 13.38 17.22
C VAL A 112 -6.47 13.18 18.73
N GLY A 113 -5.32 13.62 19.26
CA GLY A 113 -5.05 13.60 20.70
C GLY A 113 -6.11 14.39 21.48
N THR A 114 -6.48 13.91 22.68
CA THR A 114 -7.47 14.58 23.54
C THR A 114 -7.06 16.02 23.82
N ALA A 115 -7.76 16.99 23.23
CA ALA A 115 -7.60 18.40 23.56
C ALA A 115 -7.92 18.60 25.05
N MET A 116 -6.91 18.96 25.84
CA MET A 116 -7.10 19.27 27.26
C MET A 116 -7.89 20.59 27.34
N ARG A 117 -9.15 20.54 27.79
CA ARG A 117 -9.93 21.75 28.11
C ARG A 117 -9.28 22.41 29.33
N ALA A 118 -8.65 23.57 29.13
CA ALA A 118 -8.23 24.42 30.23
C ALA A 118 -9.45 24.86 31.04
N LYS A 119 -9.35 24.76 32.37
CA LYS A 119 -10.33 25.28 33.33
C LYS A 119 -10.08 26.74 33.62
#